data_AF-A0A929SX59-F1
#
_entry.id   AF-A0A929SX59-F1
#
_cell.length_a   1.000
_cell.length_b   1.000
_cell.length_c   1.000
_cell.angle_alpha   90.00
_cell.angle_beta   90.00
_cell.angle_gamma   90.00
#
_symmetry.space_group_name_H-M   'P 1'
#
loop_
_entity.id
_entity.type
_entity.pdbx_description
1 polymer ?
#
loop_
_entity_poly.entity_id
_entity_poly.type
_entity_poly.pdbx_seq_one_letter_code
_entity_poly.pdbx_strand_id
1 'polypeptide(L)'
;LELVQKGHRLVADDRVELYQHDELTLVGEAPEILNNLIEIRGIGIVDVMTLFGAGAILDTKQVDLLVHLENWTPDKQYDRLGRAVETTEVMGVSIPKMRIPVKTGRNVSIILEVAAMNFRAKKMGFDATKTFTERLEQLIAENSEQ
;
A
#
# COMPACT_ATOMS: atom_id res chain seq x y z
N LEU A 1 -2.71 -11.21 8.27
CA LEU A 1 -3.59 -10.98 9.45
C LEU A 1 -3.23 -9.78 10.32
N GLU A 2 -1.96 -9.39 10.44
CA GLU A 2 -1.58 -8.26 11.31
C GLU A 2 -2.33 -6.95 11.00
N LEU A 3 -2.57 -6.64 9.72
CA LEU A 3 -3.37 -5.47 9.33
C LEU A 3 -4.81 -5.54 9.87
N VAL A 4 -5.45 -6.71 9.78
CA VAL A 4 -6.79 -6.92 10.33
C VAL A 4 -6.81 -6.74 11.86
N GLN A 5 -5.81 -7.28 12.55
CA GLN A 5 -5.65 -7.10 14.00
C GLN A 5 -5.48 -5.63 14.41
N LYS A 6 -4.91 -4.79 13.54
CA LYS A 6 -4.77 -3.35 13.73
C LYS A 6 -6.02 -2.54 13.35
N GLY A 7 -7.10 -3.21 12.97
CA GLY A 7 -8.39 -2.58 12.64
C GLY A 7 -8.57 -2.24 11.16
N HIS A 8 -7.69 -2.71 10.27
CA HIS A 8 -7.92 -2.61 8.82
C HIS A 8 -8.91 -3.69 8.37
N ARG A 9 -9.56 -3.44 7.23
CA ARG A 9 -10.57 -4.36 6.67
C ARG A 9 -9.98 -5.17 5.53
N LEU A 10 -10.26 -6.47 5.52
CA LEU A 10 -9.98 -7.35 4.41
C LEU A 10 -11.08 -7.22 3.36
N VAL A 11 -10.68 -7.14 2.09
CA VAL A 11 -11.60 -7.25 0.95
C VAL A 11 -11.44 -8.63 0.30
N ALA A 12 -10.21 -9.00 -0.04
CA ALA A 12 -9.89 -10.26 -0.70
C ALA A 12 -8.47 -10.73 -0.33
N ASP A 13 -8.22 -12.04 -0.46
CA ASP A 13 -6.92 -12.68 -0.29
C ASP A 13 -6.65 -13.64 -1.46
N ASP A 14 -5.38 -13.80 -1.83
CA ASP A 14 -4.87 -14.59 -2.98
C ASP A 14 -5.38 -14.14 -4.37
N ARG A 15 -6.69 -14.20 -4.63
CA ARG A 15 -7.31 -13.74 -5.88
C ARG A 15 -8.26 -12.57 -5.62
N VAL A 16 -8.16 -11.56 -6.48
CA VAL A 16 -9.00 -10.37 -6.46
C VAL A 16 -9.68 -10.24 -7.80
N GLU A 17 -11.00 -10.10 -7.80
CA GLU A 17 -11.75 -9.73 -9.00
C GLU A 17 -11.73 -8.21 -9.12
N LEU A 18 -11.30 -7.73 -10.29
CA LEU A 18 -11.20 -6.32 -10.59
C LEU A 18 -12.16 -5.99 -11.72
N TYR A 19 -12.84 -4.85 -11.57
CA TYR A 19 -13.65 -4.28 -12.64
C TYR A 19 -13.48 -2.77 -12.68
N GLN A 20 -13.57 -2.24 -13.90
CA GLN A 20 -13.55 -0.82 -14.15
C GLN A 20 -14.94 -0.25 -13.90
N HIS A 21 -15.07 0.68 -12.95
CA HIS A 21 -16.33 1.36 -12.68
C HIS A 21 -16.55 2.54 -13.63
N ASP A 22 -15.48 3.29 -13.91
CA ASP A 22 -15.42 4.39 -14.86
C ASP A 22 -13.98 4.55 -15.41
N GLU A 23 -13.73 5.56 -16.24
CA GLU A 23 -12.41 5.80 -16.87
C GLU A 23 -11.24 5.98 -15.86
N LEU A 24 -11.53 6.33 -14.61
CA LEU A 24 -10.55 6.65 -13.57
C LEU A 24 -10.63 5.75 -12.33
N THR A 25 -11.67 4.91 -12.24
CA THR A 25 -11.99 4.16 -11.02
C THR A 25 -11.94 2.66 -11.26
N LEU A 26 -11.03 2.00 -10.54
CA LEU A 26 -10.93 0.55 -10.46
C LEU A 26 -11.46 0.08 -9.10
N VAL A 27 -12.33 -0.93 -9.10
CA VAL A 27 -12.88 -1.54 -7.88
C VAL A 27 -12.43 -2.99 -7.80
N GLY A 28 -12.12 -3.44 -6.58
CA GLY A 28 -11.77 -4.82 -6.28
C GLY A 28 -12.71 -5.46 -5.27
N GLU A 29 -12.94 -6.76 -5.44
CA GLU A 29 -13.72 -7.62 -4.56
C GLU A 29 -13.14 -9.04 -4.51
N ALA A 30 -13.58 -9.84 -3.54
CA ALA A 30 -13.24 -11.26 -3.49
C ALA A 30 -14.16 -12.07 -4.43
N PRO A 31 -13.65 -13.10 -5.12
CA PRO A 31 -14.51 -14.12 -5.70
C PRO A 31 -15.43 -14.71 -4.64
N GLU A 32 -16.69 -15.01 -4.99
CA GLU A 32 -17.71 -15.48 -4.04
C GLU A 32 -17.23 -16.68 -3.19
N ILE A 33 -16.54 -17.64 -3.79
CA ILE A 33 -16.02 -18.83 -3.12
C ILE A 33 -14.89 -18.54 -2.11
N LEU A 34 -14.20 -17.41 -2.25
CA LEU A 34 -13.09 -16.99 -1.38
C LEU A 34 -13.49 -15.91 -0.37
N ASN A 35 -14.76 -15.52 -0.33
CA ASN A 35 -15.20 -14.40 0.48
C ASN A 35 -14.90 -14.63 1.98
N ASN A 36 -14.29 -13.64 2.63
CA ASN A 36 -13.82 -13.66 4.03
C ASN A 36 -12.72 -14.68 4.36
N LEU A 37 -12.26 -15.50 3.41
CA LEU A 37 -11.30 -16.56 3.66
C LEU A 37 -9.85 -16.09 3.47
N ILE A 38 -8.95 -16.58 4.33
CA ILE A 38 -7.49 -16.45 4.19
C ILE A 38 -6.83 -17.82 4.35
N GLU A 39 -5.80 -18.11 3.54
CA GLU A 39 -4.91 -19.25 3.77
C GLU A 39 -3.74 -18.84 4.68
N ILE A 40 -3.49 -19.62 5.73
CA ILE A 40 -2.30 -19.46 6.57
C ILE A 40 -1.52 -20.76 6.58
N ARG A 41 -0.30 -20.69 6.03
CA ARG A 41 0.62 -21.84 6.02
C ARG A 41 0.85 -22.38 7.43
N GLY A 42 0.59 -23.67 7.60
CA GLY A 42 0.74 -24.39 8.87
C GLY A 42 -0.50 -24.37 9.77
N ILE A 43 -1.53 -23.58 9.43
CA ILE A 43 -2.82 -23.55 10.14
C ILE A 43 -3.94 -24.05 9.23
N GLY A 44 -3.98 -23.60 7.97
CA GLY A 44 -5.03 -23.88 6.99
C GLY A 44 -5.86 -22.65 6.66
N ILE A 45 -7.06 -22.88 6.13
CA ILE A 45 -7.99 -21.83 5.74
C ILE A 45 -8.73 -21.33 6.98
N VAL A 46 -8.79 -20.00 7.15
CA VAL A 46 -9.52 -19.35 8.24
C VAL A 46 -10.53 -18.36 7.69
N ASP A 47 -11.65 -18.22 8.39
CA ASP A 47 -12.65 -17.19 8.13
C ASP A 47 -12.40 -15.97 9.02
N VAL A 48 -12.07 -14.84 8.39
CA VAL A 48 -11.75 -13.58 9.06
C VAL A 48 -12.97 -12.95 9.70
N MET A 49 -14.16 -13.08 9.11
CA MET A 49 -15.40 -12.55 9.68
C MET A 49 -15.72 -13.29 10.99
N THR A 50 -15.58 -14.61 11.01
CA THR A 50 -15.82 -15.40 12.22
C THR A 50 -14.85 -15.05 13.36
N LEU A 51 -13.58 -14.74 13.04
CA LEU A 51 -12.54 -14.48 14.04
C LEU A 51 -12.50 -13.02 14.53
N PHE A 52 -12.79 -12.04 13.66
CA PHE A 52 -12.60 -10.61 13.94
C PHE A 52 -13.90 -9.79 13.83
N GLY A 53 -15.01 -10.43 13.46
CA GLY A 53 -16.33 -9.81 13.32
C GLY A 53 -16.51 -9.05 12.00
N ALA A 54 -17.74 -8.59 11.76
CA ALA A 54 -18.12 -7.88 10.54
C ALA A 54 -17.32 -6.59 10.29
N GLY A 55 -16.78 -5.96 11.34
CA GLY A 55 -15.94 -4.76 11.23
C GLY A 55 -14.57 -5.00 10.60
N ALA A 56 -14.15 -6.26 10.44
CA ALA A 56 -12.87 -6.65 9.87
C ALA A 56 -12.92 -6.98 8.37
N ILE A 57 -14.11 -6.96 7.77
CA ILE A 57 -14.32 -7.29 6.36
C ILE A 57 -14.96 -6.11 5.62
N LEU A 58 -14.87 -6.14 4.30
CA LEU A 58 -15.53 -5.20 3.41
C LEU A 58 -15.74 -5.89 2.05
N ASP A 59 -16.96 -5.88 1.53
CA ASP A 59 -17.27 -6.63 0.30
C ASP A 59 -16.48 -6.12 -0.92
N THR A 60 -16.41 -4.80 -1.08
CA THR A 60 -15.74 -4.16 -2.23
C THR A 60 -14.98 -2.90 -1.83
N LYS A 61 -13.94 -2.55 -2.58
CA LYS A 61 -13.21 -1.29 -2.38
C LYS A 61 -12.56 -0.78 -3.66
N GLN A 62 -12.62 0.54 -3.85
CA GLN A 62 -11.81 1.23 -4.87
C GLN A 62 -10.31 1.02 -4.61
N VAL A 63 -9.58 0.70 -5.67
CA VAL A 63 -8.12 0.54 -5.64
C VAL A 63 -7.46 1.89 -5.93
N ASP A 64 -6.95 2.53 -4.89
CA ASP A 64 -6.29 3.84 -4.99
C ASP A 64 -4.77 3.79 -5.16
N LEU A 65 -4.14 2.72 -4.67
CA LEU A 65 -2.69 2.58 -4.58
C LEU A 65 -2.33 1.09 -4.72
N LEU A 66 -1.38 0.79 -5.60
CA LEU A 66 -0.78 -0.53 -5.72
C LEU A 66 0.53 -0.56 -4.95
N VAL A 67 0.64 -1.42 -3.94
CA VAL A 67 1.92 -1.66 -3.25
C VAL A 67 2.49 -3.00 -3.67
N HIS A 68 3.64 -2.97 -4.33
CA HIS A 68 4.37 -4.15 -4.74
C HIS A 68 5.46 -4.47 -3.73
N LEU A 69 5.29 -5.60 -3.03
CA LEU A 69 6.31 -6.14 -2.14
C LEU A 69 7.34 -6.90 -2.97
N GLU A 70 8.62 -6.53 -2.85
CA GLU A 70 9.71 -7.22 -3.55
C GLU A 70 10.79 -7.69 -2.58
N ASN A 71 11.45 -8.80 -2.90
CA ASN A 71 12.57 -9.27 -2.10
C ASN A 71 13.74 -8.29 -2.19
N TRP A 72 14.27 -7.88 -1.04
CA TRP A 72 15.43 -7.02 -0.98
C TRP A 72 16.66 -7.72 -1.57
N THR A 73 17.39 -6.98 -2.40
CA THR A 73 18.61 -7.42 -3.07
C THR A 73 19.60 -6.25 -3.10
N PRO A 74 20.91 -6.50 -2.96
CA PRO A 74 21.93 -5.44 -2.83
C PRO A 74 22.16 -4.65 -4.12
N ASP A 75 21.83 -5.23 -5.28
CA ASP A 75 21.94 -4.65 -6.62
C ASP A 75 20.81 -3.67 -6.96
N LYS A 76 19.67 -3.75 -6.28
CA LYS A 76 18.54 -2.85 -6.51
C LYS A 76 18.70 -1.53 -5.73
N GLN A 77 18.60 -0.43 -6.46
CA GLN A 77 18.44 0.90 -5.87
C GLN A 77 16.97 1.18 -5.62
N TYR A 78 16.66 1.65 -4.41
CA TYR A 78 15.32 2.03 -4.00
C TYR A 78 15.25 3.53 -3.83
N ASP A 79 14.13 4.13 -4.25
CA ASP A 79 13.90 5.56 -4.02
C ASP A 79 13.82 5.85 -2.52
N ARG A 80 14.77 6.65 -2.04
CA ARG A 80 14.87 7.05 -0.63
C ARG A 80 14.11 8.35 -0.33
N LEU A 81 13.78 9.12 -1.35
CA LEU A 81 13.18 10.44 -1.22
C LEU A 81 11.69 10.44 -1.61
N GLY A 82 11.21 9.39 -2.27
CA GLY A 82 9.81 9.28 -2.69
C GLY A 82 9.44 10.30 -3.76
N ARG A 83 10.38 10.56 -4.68
CA ARG A 83 10.24 11.50 -5.81
C ARG A 83 9.62 10.82 -7.03
N ALA A 84 9.86 9.53 -7.23
CA ALA A 84 9.30 8.80 -8.35
C ALA A 84 7.86 8.38 -8.07
N VAL A 85 6.91 8.91 -8.86
CA VAL A 85 5.55 8.39 -8.92
C VAL A 85 5.53 7.36 -10.04
N GLU A 86 5.70 6.08 -9.68
CA GLU A 86 5.40 5.01 -10.62
C GLU A 86 3.89 4.90 -10.78
N THR A 87 3.43 4.63 -11.99
CA THR A 87 2.03 4.28 -12.28
C THR A 87 2.00 2.94 -12.99
N THR A 88 0.88 2.25 -12.90
CA THR A 88 0.62 1.01 -13.62
C THR A 88 -0.81 1.02 -14.10
N GLU A 89 -1.01 0.70 -15.37
CA GLU A 89 -2.33 0.60 -15.96
C GLU A 89 -2.93 -0.78 -15.65
N VAL A 90 -4.16 -0.78 -15.15
CA VAL A 90 -4.94 -1.99 -14.84
C VAL A 90 -6.33 -1.79 -15.42
N MET A 91 -6.70 -2.61 -16.40
CA MET A 91 -7.99 -2.51 -17.09
C MET A 91 -8.30 -1.10 -17.62
N GLY A 92 -7.30 -0.42 -18.19
CA GLY A 92 -7.44 0.94 -18.71
C GLY A 92 -7.36 2.06 -17.67
N VAL A 93 -7.30 1.73 -16.37
CA VAL A 93 -7.20 2.71 -15.28
C VAL A 93 -5.75 2.83 -14.82
N SER A 94 -5.22 4.06 -14.78
CA SER A 94 -3.86 4.32 -14.30
C SER A 94 -3.83 4.43 -12.76
N ILE A 95 -3.16 3.47 -12.12
CA ILE A 95 -3.07 3.38 -10.65
C ILE A 95 -1.64 3.73 -10.19
N PRO A 96 -1.47 4.64 -9.22
CA PRO A 96 -0.18 4.88 -8.58
C PRO A 96 0.39 3.60 -7.96
N LYS A 97 1.69 3.38 -8.15
CA LYS A 97 2.40 2.20 -7.69
C LYS A 97 3.57 2.58 -6.78
N MET A 98 3.71 1.83 -5.69
CA MET A 98 4.86 1.91 -4.79
C MET A 98 5.53 0.55 -4.69
N ARG A 99 6.86 0.52 -4.76
CA ARG A 99 7.65 -0.70 -4.52
C ARG A 99 8.26 -0.65 -3.13
N ILE A 100 8.09 -1.72 -2.37
CA ILE A 100 8.58 -1.81 -1.00
C ILE A 100 9.45 -3.05 -0.86
N PRO A 101 10.76 -2.89 -0.55
CA PRO A 101 11.63 -4.02 -0.28
C PRO A 101 11.28 -4.67 1.05
N VAL A 102 11.09 -5.98 1.00
CA VAL A 102 10.91 -6.86 2.14
C VAL A 102 12.22 -7.57 2.43
N LYS A 103 12.61 -7.52 3.71
CA LYS A 103 13.75 -8.25 4.27
C LYS A 103 13.30 -8.89 5.57
N THR A 104 13.81 -10.08 5.86
CA THR A 104 13.54 -10.78 7.13
C THR A 104 13.82 -9.85 8.32
N GLY A 105 12.92 -9.85 9.31
CA GLY A 105 12.99 -8.98 10.48
C GLY A 105 12.34 -7.60 10.30
N ARG A 106 11.85 -7.26 9.11
CA ARG A 106 11.12 -6.01 8.87
C ARG A 106 9.61 -6.23 8.99
N ASN A 107 8.94 -5.42 9.81
CA ASN A 107 7.49 -5.47 9.94
C ASN A 107 6.83 -4.84 8.70
N VAL A 108 6.29 -5.68 7.83
CA VAL A 108 5.67 -5.24 6.56
C VAL A 108 4.36 -4.52 6.80
N SER A 109 3.56 -4.90 7.80
CA SER A 109 2.26 -4.27 8.05
C SER A 109 2.41 -2.78 8.39
N ILE A 110 3.36 -2.43 9.26
CA ILE A 110 3.64 -1.03 9.63
C ILE A 110 4.04 -0.22 8.39
N ILE A 111 4.81 -0.82 7.48
CA ILE A 111 5.28 -0.11 6.29
C ILE A 111 4.12 0.12 5.31
N LEU A 112 3.22 -0.86 5.15
CA LEU A 112 2.01 -0.70 4.36
C LEU A 112 1.10 0.41 4.94
N GLU A 113 0.96 0.49 6.26
CA GLU A 113 0.21 1.55 6.92
C GLU A 113 0.83 2.93 6.65
N VAL A 114 2.14 3.07 6.82
CA VAL A 114 2.86 4.33 6.54
C VAL A 114 2.76 4.70 5.07
N ALA A 115 2.86 3.73 4.15
CA ALA A 115 2.71 3.96 2.72
C ALA A 115 1.31 4.52 2.39
N ALA A 116 0.25 3.90 2.92
CA ALA A 116 -1.13 4.36 2.73
C ALA A 116 -1.37 5.75 3.35
N MET A 117 -0.84 6.00 4.56
CA MET A 117 -0.94 7.31 5.22
C MET A 117 -0.20 8.39 4.44
N ASN A 118 1.02 8.12 3.98
CA ASN A 118 1.82 9.06 3.19
C ASN A 118 1.17 9.36 1.83
N PHE A 119 0.64 8.34 1.16
CA PHE A 119 -0.12 8.52 -0.08
C PHE A 119 -1.32 9.45 0.13
N ARG A 120 -2.10 9.22 1.20
CA ARG A 120 -3.23 10.11 1.54
C ARG A 120 -2.77 11.53 1.87
N ALA A 121 -1.69 11.68 2.64
CA ALA A 121 -1.13 12.99 2.99
C ALA A 121 -0.71 13.78 1.73
N LYS A 122 -0.03 13.13 0.78
CA LYS A 122 0.33 13.73 -0.51
C LYS A 122 -0.89 14.14 -1.33
N LYS A 123 -1.94 13.30 -1.41
CA LYS A 123 -3.21 13.66 -2.06
C LYS A 123 -3.90 14.87 -1.40
N MET A 124 -3.67 15.10 -0.12
CA MET A 124 -4.16 16.27 0.63
C MET A 124 -3.25 17.50 0.54
N GLY A 125 -2.16 17.44 -0.22
CA GLY A 125 -1.21 18.56 -0.40
C GLY A 125 -0.06 18.60 0.60
N PHE A 126 0.04 17.62 1.51
CA PHE A 126 1.15 17.52 2.46
C PHE A 126 2.26 16.62 1.91
N ASP A 127 3.27 17.22 1.27
CA ASP A 127 4.43 16.49 0.73
C ASP A 127 5.68 16.70 1.59
N ALA A 128 6.01 15.70 2.42
CA ALA A 128 7.20 15.71 3.26
C ALA A 128 8.51 15.79 2.46
N THR A 129 8.56 15.26 1.23
CA THR A 129 9.73 15.32 0.35
C THR A 129 10.01 16.75 -0.10
N LYS A 130 8.94 17.50 -0.41
CA LYS A 130 9.02 18.92 -0.75
C LYS A 130 9.53 19.74 0.44
N THR A 131 8.90 19.58 1.61
CA THR A 131 9.31 20.25 2.85
C THR A 131 10.77 19.95 3.21
N PHE A 132 11.23 18.71 3.04
CA PHE A 132 12.62 18.34 3.29
C PHE A 132 13.58 19.04 2.31
N THR A 133 13.23 19.09 1.02
CA THR A 133 14.05 19.74 -0.01
C THR A 133 14.20 21.23 0.28
N GLU A 134 13.11 21.92 0.61
CA GLU A 134 13.13 23.35 0.96
C GLU A 134 14.03 23.65 2.18
N ARG A 135 13.94 22.82 3.23
CA ARG A 135 14.79 22.96 4.42
C ARG A 135 16.26 22.67 4.12
N LEU A 136 16.54 21.70 3.25
CA LEU A 136 17.90 21.35 2.86
C LEU A 136 18.55 22.48 2.05
N GLU A 137 17.82 23.11 1.13
CA GLU A 137 18.29 24.25 0.36
C GLU A 137 18.65 25.44 1.26
N GLN A 138 17.81 25.75 2.25
CA GLN A 138 18.10 26.80 3.24
C GLN A 138 19.35 26.48 4.05
N LEU A 139 19.47 25.24 4.55
CA LEU A 139 20.63 24.82 5.34
C LEU A 139 21.94 24.87 4.52
N ILE A 140 21.89 24.53 3.24
CA ILE A 140 23.06 24.62 2.36
C ILE A 140 23.45 26.09 2.17
N ALA A 141 22.49 26.99 1.91
CA ALA A 141 22.75 28.42 1.75
C ALA A 141 23.42 29.03 3.00
N GLU A 142 22.88 28.75 4.19
CA GLU A 142 23.43 29.21 5.47
C GLU A 142 24.88 28.74 5.70
N ASN A 143 25.16 27.48 5.37
CA ASN A 143 26.51 26.92 5.51
C ASN A 143 27.50 27.37 4.42
N SER A 144 27.01 27.91 3.31
CA SER A 144 27.85 28.42 2.20
C SER A 144 28.33 29.86 2.44
N GLU A 145 27.62 30.59 3.30
CA GLU A 145 27.94 31.97 3.69
C GLU A 145 28.89 32.06 4.91
N GLN A 146 29.22 30.91 5.51
CA GLN A 146 30.24 30.76 6.57
C GLN A 146 31.58 30.32 6.01
#